data_AF-A0AA86I7F7-F1
#
_entry.id   AF-A0AA86I7F7-F1
#
_cell.length_a   1.000
_cell.length_b   1.000
_cell.length_c   1.000
_cell.angle_alpha   90.00
_cell.angle_beta   90.00
_cell.angle_gamma   90.00
#
_symmetry.space_group_name_H-M   'P 1'
#
loop_
_entity.id
_entity.type
_entity.pdbx_description
1 polymer ?
#
loop_
_entity_poly.entity_id
_entity_poly.type
_entity_poly.pdbx_seq_one_letter_code
_entity_poly.pdbx_strand_id
1 'polypeptide(L)'
;MAPYVPATFGKPDFLFATQASAHSNRPVETITPLASAIGLPIHDDHGDNEYGKLASKLISDDKYAGKLVLICWHHGKIPELAAALGGVPPEQHWPPTTFDRVWILDYTQASNTAILVRNQPQRLLFGDTSQ
;
A
#
# COMPACT_ATOMS: atom_id res chain seq x y z
N MET A 1 5.84 5.51 -10.53
CA MET A 1 4.60 5.34 -9.75
C MET A 1 3.49 6.36 -10.10
N ALA A 2 3.79 7.66 -10.27
CA ALA A 2 2.78 8.72 -10.46
C ALA A 2 1.76 8.53 -11.62
N PRO A 3 2.15 8.16 -12.85
CA PRO A 3 1.16 7.89 -13.90
C PRO A 3 0.54 6.49 -13.78
N TYR A 4 1.25 5.55 -13.15
CA TYR A 4 0.88 4.13 -13.12
C TYR A 4 -0.35 3.86 -12.26
N VAL A 5 -0.37 4.35 -11.02
CA VAL A 5 -1.43 4.04 -10.08
C VAL A 5 -2.78 4.55 -10.60
N PRO A 6 -2.93 5.83 -11.02
CA PRO A 6 -4.19 6.32 -11.56
C PRO A 6 -4.62 5.61 -12.85
N ALA A 7 -3.69 5.28 -13.75
CA ALA A 7 -4.00 4.62 -15.01
C ALA A 7 -4.40 3.13 -14.84
N THR A 8 -3.89 2.47 -13.80
CA THR A 8 -4.07 1.02 -13.60
C THR A 8 -5.18 0.68 -12.62
N PHE A 9 -5.31 1.47 -11.53
CA PHE A 9 -6.23 1.20 -10.43
C PHE A 9 -7.30 2.28 -10.27
N GLY A 10 -7.18 3.41 -10.97
CA GLY A 10 -7.96 4.62 -10.70
C GLY A 10 -7.23 5.55 -9.73
N LYS A 11 -7.72 6.80 -9.62
CA LYS A 11 -7.15 7.80 -8.71
C LYS A 11 -7.44 7.38 -7.25
N PRO A 12 -6.41 7.22 -6.39
CA PRO A 12 -6.65 6.98 -4.96
C PRO A 12 -7.44 8.12 -4.32
N ASP A 13 -8.28 7.79 -3.34
CA ASP A 13 -8.99 8.75 -2.48
C ASP A 13 -8.13 9.16 -1.27
N PHE A 14 -7.28 8.24 -0.78
CA PHE A 14 -6.42 8.46 0.38
C PHE A 14 -5.02 7.89 0.16
N LEU A 15 -4.02 8.60 0.70
CA LEU A 15 -2.62 8.20 0.68
C LEU A 15 -2.08 8.09 2.10
N PHE A 16 -1.49 6.95 2.43
CA PHE A 16 -0.79 6.72 3.69
C PHE A 16 0.66 6.35 3.45
N ALA A 17 1.54 6.81 4.33
CA ALA A 17 2.93 6.39 4.38
C ALA A 17 3.32 6.03 5.82
N THR A 18 4.33 5.19 6.02
CA THR A 18 4.97 5.13 7.34
C THR A 18 5.59 6.47 7.68
N GLN A 19 5.46 6.87 8.95
CA GLN A 19 6.15 8.02 9.50
C GLN A 19 7.65 7.95 9.19
N ALA A 20 8.18 9.10 8.80
CA ALA A 20 9.61 9.36 8.76
C ALA A 20 10.31 8.87 10.04
N SER A 21 11.39 8.10 9.88
CA SER A 21 12.29 7.74 10.98
C SER A 21 13.60 8.50 10.83
N ALA A 22 14.40 8.56 11.89
CA ALA A 22 15.74 9.15 11.84
C ALA A 22 16.65 8.50 10.77
N HIS A 23 16.31 7.30 10.30
CA HIS A 23 17.13 6.50 9.38
C HIS A 23 16.55 6.40 7.96
N SER A 24 15.27 6.76 7.74
CA SER A 24 14.61 6.59 6.45
C SER A 24 13.29 7.37 6.37
N ASN A 25 13.13 8.15 5.29
CA ASN A 25 11.90 8.82 4.86
C ASN A 25 11.34 8.22 3.56
N ARG A 26 11.91 7.10 3.10
CA ARG A 26 11.66 6.52 1.77
C ARG A 26 10.18 6.25 1.48
N PRO A 27 9.32 5.80 2.43
CA PRO A 27 7.90 5.60 2.13
C PRO A 27 7.19 6.87 1.67
N VAL A 28 7.43 8.01 2.35
CA VAL A 28 6.87 9.31 1.96
C VAL A 28 7.45 9.76 0.62
N GLU A 29 8.78 9.69 0.45
CA GLU A 29 9.46 10.07 -0.80
C GLU A 29 8.96 9.27 -2.00
N THR A 30 8.64 7.99 -1.82
CA THR A 30 8.17 7.09 -2.88
C THR A 30 6.84 7.54 -3.47
N ILE A 31 5.89 7.96 -2.62
CA ILE A 31 4.55 8.38 -3.07
C ILE A 31 4.39 9.89 -3.24
N THR A 32 5.39 10.70 -2.85
CA THR A 32 5.36 12.17 -3.02
C THR A 32 5.09 12.61 -4.46
N PRO A 33 5.72 12.04 -5.51
CA PRO A 33 5.41 12.40 -6.89
C PRO A 33 3.96 12.10 -7.28
N LEU A 34 3.39 11.00 -6.77
CA LEU A 34 1.99 10.66 -7.00
C LEU A 34 1.06 11.64 -6.26
N ALA A 35 1.33 11.91 -4.98
CA ALA A 35 0.56 12.83 -4.15
C ALA A 35 0.46 14.22 -4.78
N SER A 36 1.60 14.75 -5.26
CA SER A 36 1.67 16.02 -5.99
C SER A 36 0.83 15.98 -7.27
N ALA A 37 0.94 14.91 -8.06
CA ALA A 37 0.21 14.76 -9.33
C ALA A 37 -1.32 14.69 -9.15
N ILE A 38 -1.81 14.07 -8.08
CA ILE A 38 -3.26 13.89 -7.84
C ILE A 38 -3.86 14.91 -6.86
N GLY A 39 -3.02 15.76 -6.25
CA GLY A 39 -3.42 16.82 -5.32
C GLY A 39 -3.94 16.31 -3.97
N LEU A 40 -3.40 15.20 -3.46
CA LEU A 40 -3.79 14.63 -2.17
C LEU A 40 -2.66 14.74 -1.14
N PRO A 41 -2.98 14.99 0.15
CA PRO A 41 -1.99 14.92 1.22
C PRO A 41 -1.57 13.47 1.47
N ILE A 42 -0.37 13.29 1.99
CA ILE A 42 0.11 12.01 2.53
C ILE A 42 -0.14 12.02 4.04
N HIS A 43 -0.80 10.98 4.55
CA HIS A 43 -0.96 10.75 5.98
C HIS A 43 0.16 9.84 6.49
N ASP A 44 1.08 10.39 7.27
CA ASP A 44 2.28 9.71 7.79
C ASP A 44 2.37 9.73 9.33
N ASP A 45 1.21 9.73 9.99
CA ASP A 45 1.06 9.82 11.45
C ASP A 45 1.35 8.51 12.21
N HIS A 46 1.67 7.43 11.49
CA HIS A 46 1.85 6.09 12.06
C HIS A 46 3.30 5.60 11.92
N GLY A 47 3.94 5.27 13.04
CA GLY A 47 5.27 4.67 13.07
C GLY A 47 5.29 3.25 12.51
N ASP A 48 6.48 2.72 12.20
CA ASP A 48 6.65 1.46 11.45
C ASP A 48 5.95 0.23 12.07
N ASN A 49 5.91 0.15 13.40
CA ASN A 49 5.23 -0.93 14.13
C ASN A 49 3.74 -0.67 14.40
N GLU A 50 3.20 0.46 13.93
CA GLU A 50 1.81 0.86 14.14
C GLU A 50 0.90 0.49 12.96
N TYR A 51 1.36 -0.36 12.05
CA TYR A 51 0.58 -0.87 10.91
C TYR A 51 -0.79 -1.43 11.33
N GLY A 52 -0.88 -2.09 12.50
CA GLY A 52 -2.14 -2.61 13.04
C GLY A 52 -3.14 -1.52 13.44
N LYS A 53 -2.65 -0.36 13.92
CA LYS A 53 -3.51 0.80 14.21
C LYS A 53 -4.06 1.40 12.93
N LEU A 54 -3.23 1.54 11.91
CA LEU A 54 -3.66 1.99 10.59
C LEU A 54 -4.70 1.03 10.00
N ALA A 55 -4.43 -0.27 10.00
CA ALA A 55 -5.36 -1.28 9.47
C ALA A 55 -6.72 -1.24 10.20
N SER A 56 -6.70 -1.18 11.54
CA SER A 56 -7.93 -1.08 12.34
C SER A 56 -8.72 0.19 12.01
N LYS A 57 -8.04 1.33 11.81
CA LYS A 57 -8.65 2.61 11.41
C LYS A 57 -9.28 2.52 10.02
N LEU A 58 -8.60 1.88 9.06
CA LEU A 58 -9.10 1.72 7.69
C LEU A 58 -10.32 0.79 7.62
N ILE A 59 -10.37 -0.25 8.45
CA ILE A 59 -11.48 -1.22 8.47
C ILE A 59 -12.71 -0.67 9.22
N SER A 60 -12.51 0.07 10.31
CA SER A 60 -13.61 0.44 11.22
C SER A 60 -14.27 1.79 10.91
N ASP A 61 -13.63 2.66 10.12
CA ASP A 61 -14.15 3.98 9.80
C ASP A 61 -14.82 4.00 8.42
N ASP A 62 -16.14 4.23 8.41
CA ASP A 62 -16.98 4.25 7.20
C ASP A 62 -16.49 5.22 6.12
N LYS A 63 -15.68 6.23 6.47
CA LYS A 63 -15.14 7.16 5.48
C LYS A 63 -14.23 6.49 4.44
N TYR A 64 -13.68 5.32 4.76
CA TYR A 64 -12.84 4.54 3.85
C TYR A 64 -13.64 3.47 3.07
N ALA A 65 -14.90 3.24 3.41
CA ALA A 65 -15.73 2.25 2.75
C ALA A 65 -15.94 2.61 1.26
N GLY A 66 -15.66 1.65 0.37
CA GLY A 66 -15.78 1.83 -1.07
C GLY A 66 -14.73 2.78 -1.69
N LYS A 67 -13.64 3.06 -0.97
CA LYS A 67 -12.58 3.98 -1.40
C LYS A 67 -11.32 3.24 -1.84
N LEU A 68 -10.59 3.84 -2.78
CA LEU A 68 -9.27 3.35 -3.15
C LEU A 68 -8.22 4.00 -2.23
N VAL A 69 -7.58 3.18 -1.40
CA VAL A 69 -6.53 3.62 -0.48
C VAL A 69 -5.19 3.10 -0.97
N LEU A 70 -4.20 4.00 -1.13
CA LEU A 70 -2.82 3.61 -1.37
C LEU A 70 -2.01 3.75 -0.08
N ILE A 71 -1.30 2.69 0.29
CA ILE A 71 -0.44 2.67 1.48
C ILE A 71 0.99 2.34 1.05
N CYS A 72 1.94 3.18 1.43
CA CYS A 72 3.37 2.91 1.27
C CYS A 72 4.00 2.66 2.63
N TRP A 73 4.74 1.57 2.78
CA TRP A 73 5.24 1.15 4.08
C TRP A 73 6.64 0.55 3.97
N HIS A 74 7.38 0.43 5.08
CA HIS A 74 8.64 -0.31 5.05
C HIS A 74 8.39 -1.78 4.69
N HIS A 75 9.17 -2.30 3.74
CA HIS A 75 8.98 -3.63 3.15
C HIS A 75 8.88 -4.76 4.20
N GLY A 76 9.66 -4.66 5.29
CA GLY A 76 9.66 -5.64 6.38
C GLY A 76 8.36 -5.71 7.20
N LYS A 77 7.38 -4.85 6.92
CA LYS A 77 6.06 -4.82 7.59
C LYS A 77 4.88 -4.92 6.62
N ILE A 78 5.13 -4.98 5.31
CA ILE A 78 4.06 -5.09 4.31
C ILE A 78 3.24 -6.39 4.48
N PRO A 79 3.86 -7.57 4.72
CA PRO A 79 3.09 -8.79 4.98
C PRO A 79 2.18 -8.69 6.20
N GLU A 80 2.66 -8.17 7.33
CA GLU A 80 1.86 -8.01 8.54
C GLU A 80 0.76 -6.96 8.38
N LEU A 81 1.04 -5.87 7.67
CA LEU A 81 0.02 -4.87 7.32
C LEU A 81 -1.07 -5.47 6.43
N ALA A 82 -0.73 -6.22 5.39
CA ALA A 82 -1.69 -6.88 4.51
C ALA A 82 -2.54 -7.89 5.27
N ALA A 83 -1.94 -8.66 6.19
CA ALA A 83 -2.66 -9.57 7.06
C ALA A 83 -3.60 -8.84 8.04
N ALA A 84 -3.16 -7.73 8.64
CA ALA A 84 -3.98 -6.91 9.52
C ALA A 84 -5.17 -6.26 8.79
N LEU A 85 -5.07 -6.08 7.47
CA LEU A 85 -6.14 -5.63 6.59
C LEU A 85 -7.12 -6.75 6.18
N GLY A 86 -6.95 -7.97 6.68
CA GLY A 86 -7.76 -9.15 6.35
C GLY A 86 -7.29 -9.92 5.10
N GLY A 87 -6.13 -9.55 4.55
CA GLY A 87 -5.51 -10.22 3.42
C GLY A 87 -4.76 -11.50 3.81
N VAL A 88 -4.60 -12.40 2.85
CA VAL A 88 -3.64 -13.50 2.89
C VAL A 88 -2.45 -13.10 2.03
N PRO A 89 -1.30 -12.72 2.64
CA PRO A 89 -0.09 -12.38 1.88
C PRO A 89 0.32 -13.52 0.94
N PRO A 90 0.75 -13.23 -0.30
CA PRO A 90 1.24 -14.25 -1.22
C PRO A 90 2.59 -14.82 -0.74
N GLU A 91 3.32 -14.07 0.07
CA GLU A 91 4.64 -14.37 0.59
C GLU A 91 4.75 -13.93 2.05
N GLN A 92 5.50 -14.67 2.87
CA GLN A 92 5.70 -14.33 4.28
C GLN A 92 6.61 -13.11 4.47
N HIS A 93 7.46 -12.82 3.49
CA HIS A 93 8.41 -11.73 3.52
C HIS A 93 8.35 -10.98 2.20
N TRP A 94 8.41 -9.66 2.24
CA TRP A 94 8.64 -8.87 1.05
C TRP A 94 10.13 -8.97 0.67
N PRO A 95 10.50 -9.43 -0.54
CA PRO A 95 11.90 -9.61 -0.88
C PRO A 95 12.66 -8.26 -0.82
N PRO A 96 13.84 -8.20 -0.16
CA PRO A 96 14.49 -6.94 0.20
C PRO A 96 14.97 -6.11 -0.99
N THR A 97 15.12 -6.74 -2.16
CA THR A 97 15.56 -6.10 -3.42
C THR A 97 14.41 -5.81 -4.38
N THR A 98 13.18 -6.06 -3.96
CA THR A 98 11.99 -5.89 -4.79
C THR A 98 11.33 -4.56 -4.46
N PHE A 99 11.34 -3.62 -5.40
CA PHE A 99 10.77 -2.27 -5.24
C PHE A 99 9.69 -1.95 -6.28
N ASP A 100 9.45 -2.88 -7.19
CA ASP A 100 8.60 -2.74 -8.38
C ASP A 100 7.22 -3.42 -8.21
N ARG A 101 6.79 -3.69 -6.97
CA ARG A 101 5.52 -4.41 -6.70
C ARG A 101 4.46 -3.55 -6.05
N VAL A 102 3.22 -3.90 -6.32
CA VAL A 102 2.03 -3.42 -5.61
C VAL A 102 1.25 -4.66 -5.19
N TRP A 103 0.94 -4.75 -3.91
CA TRP A 103 0.03 -5.76 -3.40
C TRP A 103 -1.38 -5.18 -3.35
N ILE A 104 -2.35 -5.91 -3.90
CA ILE A 104 -3.72 -5.44 -4.07
C ILE A 104 -4.63 -6.32 -3.22
N LEU A 105 -5.39 -5.66 -2.35
CA LEU A 105 -6.48 -6.24 -1.58
C LEU A 105 -7.79 -5.72 -2.17
N ASP A 106 -8.58 -6.62 -2.76
CA ASP A 106 -9.87 -6.30 -3.36
C ASP A 106 -11.00 -6.78 -2.42
N TYR A 107 -11.86 -5.84 -2.02
CA TYR A 107 -12.95 -6.05 -1.06
C TYR A 107 -14.32 -6.23 -1.75
N THR A 108 -14.35 -6.67 -3.02
CA THR A 108 -15.60 -7.01 -3.72
C THR A 108 -16.47 -7.97 -2.88
N GLN A 109 -17.79 -7.71 -2.86
CA GLN A 109 -18.71 -8.09 -1.78
C GLN A 109 -18.57 -9.52 -1.21
N ALA A 110 -18.36 -9.55 0.10
CA ALA A 110 -18.81 -10.55 1.07
C ALA A 110 -18.77 -12.02 0.62
N SER A 111 -17.59 -12.59 0.46
CA SER A 111 -17.40 -13.99 0.79
C SER A 111 -16.84 -14.08 2.21
N ASN A 112 -17.30 -15.05 3.01
CA ASN A 112 -16.69 -15.41 4.30
C ASN A 112 -15.28 -16.03 4.12
N THR A 113 -14.55 -15.57 3.11
CA THR A 113 -13.30 -16.15 2.63
C THR A 113 -12.22 -15.09 2.74
N ALA A 114 -11.02 -15.52 3.12
CA ALA A 114 -9.89 -14.61 3.29
C ALA A 114 -9.54 -13.93 1.95
N ILE A 115 -9.18 -12.65 1.99
CA ILE A 115 -8.89 -11.86 0.80
C ILE A 115 -7.51 -12.28 0.26
N LEU A 116 -7.47 -12.95 -0.88
CA LEU A 116 -6.18 -13.31 -1.49
C LEU A 116 -5.49 -12.05 -2.01
N VAL A 117 -4.32 -11.74 -1.45
CA VAL A 117 -3.55 -10.56 -1.85
C VAL A 117 -2.89 -10.83 -3.20
N ARG A 118 -3.18 -9.99 -4.19
CA ARG A 118 -2.58 -10.10 -5.52
C ARG A 118 -1.26 -9.33 -5.58
N ASN A 119 -0.18 -10.00 -5.96
CA ASN A 119 1.12 -9.36 -6.23
C ASN A 119 1.17 -8.90 -7.70
N GLN A 120 1.27 -7.59 -7.95
CA GLN A 120 1.29 -7.02 -9.29
C GLN A 120 2.60 -6.24 -9.55
N PRO A 121 3.35 -6.58 -10.61
CA PRO A 121 4.52 -5.80 -11.02
C PRO A 121 4.10 -4.47 -11.66
N GLN A 122 4.80 -3.40 -11.29
CA GLN A 122 4.59 -2.05 -11.79
C GLN A 122 5.09 -1.89 -13.24
N ARG A 123 6.19 -2.58 -13.60
CA ARG A 123 6.78 -2.57 -14.96
C ARG A 123 7.04 -1.15 -15.50
N LEU A 124 7.57 -0.29 -14.64
CA LEU A 124 7.85 1.12 -14.93
C LEU A 124 9.30 1.38 -15.31
N LEU A 125 10.24 0.51 -14.92
CA LEU A 125 11.66 0.67 -15.20
C LEU A 125 12.21 -0.50 -16.02
N PHE A 126 13.31 -0.24 -16.75
CA PHE A 126 14.05 -1.28 -17.44
C PHE A 126 14.69 -2.22 -16.41
N GLY A 127 14.34 -3.52 -16.46
CA GLY A 127 14.81 -4.52 -15.49
C GLY A 127 13.76 -4.93 -14.45
N ASP A 128 12.55 -4.36 -14.48
CA ASP A 128 11.44 -4.81 -13.62
C ASP A 128 11.12 -6.29 -13.85
N THR A 129 10.88 -6.99 -12.74
CA THR A 129 10.67 -8.44 -12.76
C THR A 129 9.33 -8.80 -13.41
N SER A 130 9.35 -9.81 -14.28
CA SER A 130 8.22 -10.18 -15.13
C SER A 130 7.20 -11.11 -14.44
N GLN A 131 7.61 -11.82 -13.39
CA GLN A 131 6.84 -12.82 -12.64
C GLN A 131 6.64 -12.32 -11.21
#